data_AF-A0A0W8E2J4-F1
#
_entry.id   AF-A0A0W8E2J4-F1
#
_cell.length_a   1.000
_cell.length_b   1.000
_cell.length_c   1.000
_cell.angle_alpha   90.00
_cell.angle_beta   90.00
_cell.angle_gamma   90.00
#
_symmetry.space_group_name_H-M   'P 1'
#
loop_
_entity.id
_entity.type
_entity.pdbx_description
1 polymer ?
#
loop_
_entity_poly.entity_id
_entity_poly.type
_entity_poly.pdbx_seq_one_letter_code
_entity_poly.pdbx_strand_id
1 'polypeptide(L)'
;MLLKRVFGAHPENVHRGMREVISYETDIELFPIDKIIDRFKGTEKSITFSDDDIENLFFYKYGQPYTFSALSVLYPTLDYRNKFHIDHIFLKSLFKKNAFEKKGIKTSEHEFYLENCNCLANLQLMEELPNQEKSDTDFKEWLQRTYPNDQERKAYMNKNFIPDNIDLSFSNFEQFIKERQLLMKKVFENVLK
;
A
#
# COMPACT_ATOMS: atom_id res chain seq x y z
N MET A 1 -6.23 11.64 7.16
CA MET A 1 -5.45 12.73 7.82
C MET A 1 -3.93 12.51 7.83
N LEU A 2 -3.40 11.37 8.33
CA LEU A 2 -1.94 11.12 8.37
C LEU A 2 -1.30 11.07 6.98
N LEU A 3 -1.90 10.32 6.05
CA LEU A 3 -1.40 10.19 4.66
C LEU A 3 -1.45 11.52 3.89
N LYS A 4 -2.43 12.37 4.20
CA LYS A 4 -2.52 13.74 3.65
C LYS A 4 -1.55 14.73 4.31
N ARG A 5 -0.84 14.33 5.37
CA ARG A 5 0.10 15.19 6.12
C ARG A 5 -0.52 16.50 6.63
N VAL A 6 -1.84 16.53 6.82
CA VAL A 6 -2.60 17.76 7.19
C VAL A 6 -2.07 18.36 8.50
N PHE A 7 -1.58 17.51 9.41
CA PHE A 7 -0.99 17.88 10.70
C PHE A 7 0.54 18.08 10.70
N GLY A 8 1.23 17.86 9.58
CA GLY A 8 2.70 17.95 9.53
C GLY A 8 3.25 19.38 9.51
N ALA A 9 2.53 20.32 8.89
CA ALA A 9 2.90 21.73 8.85
C ALA A 9 1.81 22.58 9.54
N HIS A 10 2.15 23.31 10.60
CA HIS A 10 1.22 24.15 11.37
C HIS A 10 -0.10 23.47 11.79
N PRO A 11 -0.03 22.40 12.60
CA PRO A 11 -1.22 21.66 13.07
C PRO A 11 -2.17 22.54 13.89
N GLU A 12 -1.68 23.61 14.50
CA GLU A 12 -2.46 24.54 15.31
C GLU A 12 -3.66 25.13 14.57
N ASN A 13 -3.52 25.41 13.27
CA ASN A 13 -4.60 25.97 12.46
C ASN A 13 -5.71 24.93 12.19
N VAL A 14 -5.33 23.66 12.07
CA VAL A 14 -6.28 22.54 11.90
C VAL A 14 -7.01 22.30 13.22
N HIS A 15 -6.28 22.22 14.34
CA HIS A 15 -6.88 22.03 15.66
C HIS A 15 -7.82 23.18 16.03
N ARG A 16 -7.45 24.42 15.71
CA ARG A 16 -8.29 25.60 15.95
C ARG A 16 -9.58 25.53 15.12
N GLY A 17 -9.48 25.28 13.82
CA GLY A 17 -10.67 25.16 12.96
C GLY A 17 -11.60 24.02 13.38
N MET A 18 -11.06 22.88 13.82
CA MET A 18 -11.86 21.79 14.40
C MET A 18 -12.56 22.22 15.69
N ARG A 19 -11.83 22.88 16.61
CA ARG A 19 -12.40 23.37 17.88
C ARG A 19 -13.47 24.42 17.67
N GLU A 20 -13.29 25.33 16.71
CA GLU A 20 -14.29 26.32 16.33
C GLU A 20 -15.58 25.63 15.91
N VAL A 21 -15.51 24.71 14.93
CA VAL A 21 -16.70 23.95 14.50
C VAL A 21 -17.36 23.26 15.69
N ILE A 22 -16.61 22.50 16.49
CA ILE A 22 -17.15 21.80 17.66
C ILE A 22 -17.80 22.76 18.68
N SER A 23 -17.23 23.96 18.88
CA SER A 23 -17.75 24.94 19.84
C SER A 23 -19.02 25.67 19.39
N TYR A 24 -19.23 25.80 18.07
CA TYR A 24 -20.43 26.42 17.50
C TYR A 24 -21.58 25.42 17.34
N GLU A 25 -21.28 24.13 17.36
CA GLU A 25 -22.28 23.08 17.30
C GLU A 25 -22.94 22.88 18.67
N THR A 26 -24.25 23.15 18.70
CA THR A 26 -25.08 23.11 19.90
C THR A 26 -25.81 21.77 20.07
N ASP A 27 -25.78 20.93 19.03
CA ASP A 27 -26.35 19.59 19.04
C ASP A 27 -25.26 18.59 19.46
N ILE A 28 -25.34 18.14 20.72
CA ILE A 28 -24.32 17.31 21.39
C ILE A 28 -24.52 15.83 21.05
N GLU A 29 -25.64 15.45 20.43
CA GLU A 29 -25.95 14.03 20.15
C GLU A 29 -25.04 13.43 19.08
N LEU A 30 -24.48 14.24 18.17
CA LEU A 30 -23.65 13.75 17.07
C LEU A 30 -22.35 14.56 16.93
N PHE A 31 -21.23 13.85 16.77
CA PHE A 31 -19.95 14.49 16.48
C PHE A 31 -19.99 15.13 15.07
N PRO A 32 -19.69 16.43 14.90
CA PRO A 32 -19.96 17.19 13.67
C PRO A 32 -18.88 16.98 12.60
N ILE A 33 -18.61 15.72 12.22
CA ILE A 33 -17.56 15.36 11.29
C ILE A 33 -17.76 15.98 9.90
N ASP A 34 -18.99 15.98 9.39
CA ASP A 34 -19.29 16.53 8.05
C ASP A 34 -19.02 18.03 7.98
N LYS A 35 -19.32 18.76 9.06
CA LYS A 35 -19.06 20.19 9.16
C LYS A 35 -17.56 20.49 9.28
N ILE A 36 -16.81 19.62 9.96
CA ILE A 36 -15.34 19.69 10.00
C ILE A 36 -14.78 19.44 8.59
N ILE A 37 -15.29 18.44 7.87
CA ILE A 37 -14.89 18.15 6.48
C ILE A 37 -15.13 19.38 5.60
N ASP A 38 -16.34 19.95 5.64
CA ASP A 38 -16.71 21.12 4.85
C ASP A 38 -15.85 22.35 5.19
N ARG A 39 -15.52 22.55 6.48
CA ARG A 39 -14.66 23.66 6.93
C ARG A 39 -13.28 23.66 6.28
N PHE A 40 -12.73 22.49 5.96
CA PHE A 40 -11.41 22.32 5.36
C PHE A 40 -11.45 22.00 3.86
N LYS A 41 -12.63 21.73 3.30
CA LYS A 41 -12.82 21.43 1.88
C LYS A 41 -12.29 22.58 1.01
N GLY A 42 -11.57 22.23 -0.06
CA GLY A 42 -10.97 23.22 -0.97
C GLY A 42 -9.77 23.98 -0.41
N THR A 43 -9.34 23.72 0.83
CA THR A 43 -8.12 24.29 1.41
C THR A 43 -6.94 23.32 1.30
N GLU A 44 -5.70 23.81 1.50
CA GLU A 44 -4.50 22.96 1.64
C GLU A 44 -4.59 21.97 2.81
N LYS A 45 -5.55 22.18 3.72
CA LYS A 45 -5.82 21.33 4.88
C LYS A 45 -7.01 20.40 4.67
N SER A 46 -7.50 20.27 3.44
CA SER A 46 -8.57 19.33 3.10
C SER A 46 -8.23 17.92 3.58
N ILE A 47 -9.19 17.29 4.26
CA ILE A 47 -9.03 15.97 4.87
C ILE A 47 -9.62 14.83 4.02
N THR A 48 -10.33 15.17 2.93
CA THR A 48 -10.91 14.24 1.95
C THR A 48 -9.89 13.90 0.86
N PHE A 49 -9.83 12.66 0.38
CA PHE A 49 -8.90 12.27 -0.70
C PHE A 49 -9.54 12.51 -2.09
N SER A 50 -8.81 13.20 -2.97
CA SER A 50 -9.11 13.23 -4.40
C SER A 50 -8.55 11.98 -5.10
N ASP A 51 -8.89 11.79 -6.38
CA ASP A 51 -8.26 10.78 -7.23
C ASP A 51 -6.74 10.95 -7.31
N ASP A 52 -6.26 12.19 -7.47
CA ASP A 52 -4.83 12.49 -7.51
C ASP A 52 -4.15 12.15 -6.18
N ASP A 53 -4.82 12.38 -5.04
CA ASP A 53 -4.27 12.00 -3.73
C ASP A 53 -4.08 10.48 -3.60
N ILE A 54 -5.00 9.69 -4.18
CA ILE A 54 -4.91 8.23 -4.20
C ILE A 54 -3.80 7.76 -5.14
N GLU A 55 -3.70 8.32 -6.34
CA GLU A 55 -2.60 8.04 -7.26
C GLU A 55 -1.24 8.37 -6.62
N ASN A 56 -1.18 9.46 -5.86
CA ASN A 56 0.03 9.87 -5.17
C ASN A 56 0.51 8.86 -4.11
N LEU A 57 -0.37 8.01 -3.58
CA LEU A 57 0.03 6.94 -2.65
C LEU A 57 0.97 5.93 -3.32
N PHE A 58 0.81 5.68 -4.62
CA PHE A 58 1.65 4.73 -5.37
C PHE A 58 3.07 5.24 -5.64
N PHE A 59 3.33 6.54 -5.46
CA PHE A 59 4.69 7.09 -5.50
C PHE A 59 5.52 6.74 -4.26
N TYR A 60 4.88 6.25 -3.18
CA TYR A 60 5.63 5.79 -2.02
C TYR A 60 6.46 4.55 -2.35
N LYS A 61 7.74 4.62 -2.00
CA LYS A 61 8.71 3.54 -2.23
C LYS A 61 9.19 2.92 -0.93
N TYR A 62 9.69 1.69 -1.01
CA TYR A 62 10.36 1.04 0.11
C TYR A 62 11.39 1.96 0.79
N GLY A 63 11.40 2.00 2.12
CA GLY A 63 12.32 2.83 2.91
C GLY A 63 11.87 4.29 3.10
N GLN A 64 10.78 4.73 2.46
CA GLN A 64 10.21 6.05 2.73
C GLN A 64 9.30 6.01 3.99
N PRO A 65 9.21 7.11 4.75
CA PRO A 65 8.54 7.11 6.06
C PRO A 65 7.04 6.74 6.05
N TYR A 66 6.34 6.99 4.94
CA TYR A 66 4.89 6.82 4.84
C TYR A 66 4.46 5.54 4.11
N THR A 67 5.42 4.75 3.62
CA THR A 67 5.12 3.52 2.86
C THR A 67 4.40 2.49 3.70
N PHE A 68 4.79 2.34 4.97
CA PHE A 68 4.09 1.45 5.90
C PHE A 68 2.63 1.91 6.09
N SER A 69 2.41 3.22 6.31
CA SER A 69 1.08 3.78 6.54
C SER A 69 0.20 3.69 5.29
N ALA A 70 0.77 3.84 4.10
CA ALA A 70 0.04 3.65 2.85
C ALA A 70 -0.38 2.18 2.70
N LEU A 71 0.53 1.24 2.96
CA LEU A 71 0.20 -0.18 2.96
C LEU A 71 -0.85 -0.52 4.02
N SER A 72 -0.75 0.00 5.24
CA SER A 72 -1.67 -0.38 6.34
C SER A 72 -3.13 -0.06 6.04
N VAL A 73 -3.40 0.98 5.24
CA VAL A 73 -4.76 1.29 4.79
C VAL A 73 -5.37 0.17 3.94
N LEU A 74 -4.55 -0.57 3.20
CA LEU A 74 -5.01 -1.73 2.41
C LEU A 74 -5.36 -2.93 3.29
N TYR A 75 -4.87 -2.99 4.54
CA TYR A 75 -5.02 -4.16 5.40
C TYR A 75 -5.79 -3.83 6.70
N PRO A 76 -7.04 -3.36 6.62
CA PRO A 76 -7.78 -2.90 7.80
C PRO A 76 -8.05 -4.00 8.84
N THR A 77 -7.98 -5.27 8.43
CA THR A 77 -8.24 -6.43 9.29
C THR A 77 -6.99 -7.00 9.96
N LEU A 78 -5.81 -6.41 9.75
CA LEU A 78 -4.59 -6.89 10.41
C LEU A 78 -4.56 -6.45 11.87
N ASP A 79 -4.11 -7.36 12.73
CA ASP A 79 -3.93 -7.10 14.15
C ASP A 79 -2.57 -6.45 14.41
N TYR A 80 -2.50 -5.12 14.34
CA TYR A 80 -1.28 -4.33 14.55
C TYR A 80 -0.72 -4.38 15.98
N ARG A 81 -1.26 -5.22 16.88
CA ARG A 81 -0.54 -5.64 18.10
C ARG A 81 0.68 -6.50 17.77
N ASN A 82 0.64 -7.20 16.63
CA ASN A 82 1.77 -7.96 16.09
C ASN A 82 2.76 -7.05 15.35
N LYS A 83 4.02 -7.49 15.26
CA LYS A 83 5.04 -6.80 14.46
C LYS A 83 4.91 -7.18 12.98
N PHE A 84 4.70 -6.16 12.15
CA PHE A 84 4.69 -6.27 10.70
C PHE A 84 5.91 -5.60 10.09
N HIS A 85 6.43 -6.23 9.04
CA HIS A 85 7.48 -5.70 8.21
C HIS A 85 6.97 -5.47 6.78
N ILE A 86 7.57 -4.50 6.11
CA ILE A 86 7.38 -4.34 4.67
C ILE A 86 8.28 -5.35 3.97
N ASP A 87 7.68 -6.26 3.21
CA ASP A 87 8.38 -7.25 2.39
C ASP A 87 8.18 -6.97 0.89
N HIS A 88 9.18 -7.34 0.09
CA HIS A 88 9.09 -7.33 -1.36
C HIS A 88 8.53 -8.67 -1.86
N ILE A 89 7.40 -8.63 -2.55
CA ILE A 89 6.80 -9.81 -3.20
C ILE A 89 7.82 -10.40 -4.17
N PHE A 90 8.26 -9.63 -5.17
CA PHE A 90 9.44 -9.99 -5.96
C PHE A 90 10.69 -9.49 -5.27
N LEU A 91 11.57 -10.43 -4.90
CA LEU A 91 12.79 -10.15 -4.14
C LEU A 91 13.64 -9.06 -4.79
N LYS A 92 14.02 -8.06 -3.99
CA LYS A 92 14.93 -6.97 -4.40
C LYS A 92 16.24 -7.48 -5.01
N SER A 93 16.73 -8.63 -4.57
CA SER A 93 17.99 -9.23 -5.04
C SER A 93 17.96 -9.69 -6.52
N LEU A 94 16.77 -9.83 -7.11
CA LEU A 94 16.56 -10.17 -8.52
C LEU A 94 16.68 -8.96 -9.46
N PHE A 95 16.61 -7.73 -8.93
CA PHE A 95 16.63 -6.50 -9.73
C PHE A 95 18.07 -6.06 -10.04
N LYS A 96 18.80 -6.91 -10.74
CA LYS A 96 20.20 -6.67 -11.17
C LYS A 96 20.47 -7.32 -12.52
N LYS A 97 21.36 -6.72 -13.30
CA LYS A 97 21.67 -7.13 -14.68
C LYS A 97 21.91 -8.64 -14.85
N ASN A 98 22.76 -9.23 -14.02
CA ASN A 98 23.06 -10.68 -14.10
C ASN A 98 21.83 -11.57 -13.86
N ALA A 99 20.86 -11.13 -13.05
CA ALA A 99 19.62 -11.87 -12.83
C ALA A 99 18.66 -11.70 -14.00
N PHE A 100 18.60 -10.51 -14.61
CA PHE A 100 17.81 -10.24 -15.82
C PHE A 100 18.21 -11.15 -16.98
N GLU A 101 19.51 -11.28 -17.24
CA GLU A 101 20.04 -12.17 -18.28
C GLU A 101 19.67 -13.64 -18.02
N LYS A 102 19.85 -14.12 -16.78
CA LYS A 102 19.49 -15.49 -16.37
C LYS A 102 17.99 -15.78 -16.48
N LYS A 103 17.15 -14.77 -16.28
CA LYS A 103 15.68 -14.88 -16.34
C LYS A 103 15.11 -14.51 -17.72
N GLY A 104 15.98 -14.20 -18.70
CA GLY A 104 15.56 -13.89 -20.07
C GLY A 104 14.80 -12.57 -20.24
N ILE A 105 15.02 -11.60 -19.34
CA ILE A 105 14.36 -10.28 -19.39
C ILE A 105 14.97 -9.44 -20.51
N LYS A 106 14.15 -8.86 -21.39
CA LYS A 106 14.65 -8.06 -22.52
C LYS A 106 15.28 -6.77 -22.00
N THR A 107 16.34 -6.31 -22.64
CA THR A 107 17.02 -5.06 -22.26
C THR A 107 16.08 -3.86 -22.24
N SER A 108 15.08 -3.82 -23.12
CA SER A 108 14.05 -2.78 -23.16
C SER A 108 13.18 -2.72 -21.90
N GLU A 109 13.11 -3.79 -21.12
CA GLU A 109 12.29 -3.90 -19.90
C GLU A 109 13.12 -3.60 -18.63
N HIS A 110 14.46 -3.56 -18.73
CA HIS A 110 15.34 -3.46 -17.55
C HIS A 110 15.09 -2.18 -16.74
N GLU A 111 14.88 -1.05 -17.42
CA GLU A 111 14.61 0.23 -16.78
C GLU A 111 13.33 0.16 -15.94
N PHE A 112 12.23 -0.32 -16.53
CA PHE A 112 10.97 -0.50 -15.82
C PHE A 112 11.13 -1.35 -14.55
N TYR A 113 11.84 -2.48 -14.65
CA TYR A 113 12.05 -3.37 -13.52
C TYR A 113 12.82 -2.67 -12.40
N LEU A 114 13.90 -1.97 -12.72
CA LEU A 114 14.73 -1.26 -11.75
C LEU A 114 13.96 -0.13 -11.05
N GLU A 115 13.19 0.66 -11.81
CA GLU A 115 12.42 1.79 -11.29
C GLU A 115 11.28 1.36 -10.35
N ASN A 116 10.67 0.21 -10.65
CA ASN A 116 9.50 -0.32 -9.96
C ASN A 116 9.82 -1.38 -8.89
N CYS A 117 11.09 -1.78 -8.74
CA CYS A 117 11.51 -2.72 -7.69
C CYS A 117 10.98 -2.36 -6.30
N ASN A 118 11.00 -1.07 -5.95
CA ASN A 118 10.58 -0.57 -4.64
C ASN A 118 9.18 0.05 -4.62
N CYS A 119 8.40 -0.05 -5.71
CA CYS A 119 7.07 0.56 -5.77
C CYS A 119 6.10 -0.12 -4.80
N LEU A 120 5.07 0.60 -4.37
CA LEU A 120 4.06 0.10 -3.43
C LEU A 120 3.42 -1.22 -3.89
N ALA A 121 3.20 -1.38 -5.20
CA ALA A 121 2.62 -2.57 -5.79
C ALA A 121 3.55 -3.81 -5.79
N ASN A 122 4.85 -3.67 -5.50
CA ASN A 122 5.73 -4.80 -5.19
C ASN A 122 5.85 -5.07 -3.68
N LEU A 123 5.17 -4.30 -2.84
CA LEU A 123 5.30 -4.38 -1.38
C LEU A 123 4.05 -4.98 -0.73
N GLN A 124 4.28 -5.70 0.37
CA GLN A 124 3.24 -6.28 1.23
C GLN A 124 3.61 -6.11 2.70
N LEU A 125 2.61 -6.20 3.59
CA LEU A 125 2.85 -6.29 5.02
C LEU A 125 2.89 -7.78 5.41
N MET A 126 4.03 -8.22 5.95
CA MET A 126 4.19 -9.58 6.45
C MET A 126 4.50 -9.57 7.94
N GLU A 127 3.92 -10.53 8.66
CA GLU A 127 4.25 -10.79 10.06
C GLU A 127 5.68 -11.31 10.19
N GLU A 128 6.32 -11.04 11.33
CA GLU A 128 7.74 -11.33 11.56
C GLU A 128 8.15 -12.79 11.29
N LEU A 129 7.33 -13.76 11.72
CA LEU A 129 7.61 -15.20 11.52
C LEU A 129 7.57 -15.61 10.03
N PRO A 130 6.46 -15.40 9.28
CA PRO A 130 6.43 -15.67 7.83
C PRO A 130 7.52 -14.94 7.04
N ASN A 131 7.87 -13.71 7.44
CA ASN A 131 8.91 -12.92 6.78
C ASN A 131 10.30 -13.56 6.93
N GLN A 132 10.62 -14.08 8.12
CA GLN A 132 11.86 -14.81 8.36
C GLN A 132 11.93 -16.12 7.56
N GLU A 133 10.81 -16.85 7.43
CA GLU A 133 10.74 -18.09 6.63
C GLU A 133 10.85 -17.86 5.13
N LYS A 134 10.34 -16.70 4.64
CA LYS A 134 10.45 -16.32 3.24
C LYS A 134 11.91 -16.05 2.86
N SER A 135 12.60 -15.21 3.63
CA SER A 135 14.01 -14.88 3.40
C SER A 135 14.30 -14.58 1.91
N ASP A 136 15.36 -15.17 1.34
CA ASP A 136 15.73 -15.06 -0.08
C ASP A 136 15.02 -16.09 -1.01
N THR A 137 13.92 -16.71 -0.58
CA THR A 137 13.17 -17.68 -1.39
C THR A 137 12.31 -16.95 -2.43
N ASP A 138 12.24 -17.49 -3.64
CA ASP A 138 11.31 -17.02 -4.67
C ASP A 138 9.86 -17.03 -4.14
N PHE A 139 9.11 -15.96 -4.39
CA PHE A 139 7.77 -15.81 -3.82
C PHE A 139 6.81 -16.89 -4.28
N LYS A 140 6.90 -17.33 -5.55
CA LYS A 140 6.05 -18.41 -6.05
C LYS A 140 6.33 -19.67 -5.24
N GLU A 141 7.61 -20.06 -5.14
CA GLU A 141 8.04 -21.25 -4.39
C GLU A 141 7.64 -21.19 -2.91
N TRP A 142 7.91 -20.06 -2.25
CA TRP A 142 7.52 -19.83 -0.86
C TRP A 142 5.99 -19.97 -0.69
N LEU A 143 5.21 -19.34 -1.56
CA LEU A 143 3.75 -19.40 -1.50
C LEU A 143 3.23 -20.83 -1.66
N GLN A 144 3.81 -21.65 -2.55
CA GLN A 144 3.39 -23.05 -2.71
C GLN A 144 3.78 -23.93 -1.52
N ARG A 145 4.93 -23.65 -0.90
CA ARG A 145 5.43 -24.38 0.27
C ARG A 145 4.61 -24.07 1.51
N THR A 146 4.33 -22.79 1.75
CA THR A 146 3.63 -22.31 2.95
C THR A 146 2.13 -22.58 2.87
N TYR A 147 1.52 -22.49 1.68
CA TYR A 147 0.10 -22.78 1.47
C TYR A 147 -0.06 -23.86 0.37
N PRO A 148 0.17 -25.14 0.71
CA PRO A 148 0.03 -26.24 -0.26
C PRO A 148 -1.39 -26.34 -0.81
N ASN A 149 -2.39 -26.01 0.01
CA ASN A 149 -3.79 -26.01 -0.37
C ASN A 149 -4.14 -24.79 -1.25
N ASP A 150 -4.78 -25.02 -2.40
CA ASP A 150 -5.17 -23.97 -3.34
C ASP A 150 -6.12 -22.93 -2.74
N GLN A 151 -7.03 -23.33 -1.85
CA GLN A 151 -7.96 -22.44 -1.19
C GLN A 151 -7.24 -21.48 -0.23
N GLU A 152 -6.31 -21.99 0.58
CA GLU A 152 -5.51 -21.16 1.50
C GLU A 152 -4.60 -20.21 0.73
N ARG A 153 -4.03 -20.68 -0.38
CA ARG A 153 -3.21 -19.88 -1.28
C ARG A 153 -3.99 -18.73 -1.90
N LYS A 154 -5.19 -19.01 -2.41
CA LYS A 154 -6.10 -17.98 -2.93
C LYS A 154 -6.51 -17.00 -1.83
N ALA A 155 -6.77 -17.48 -0.61
CA ALA A 155 -7.07 -16.60 0.51
C ALA A 155 -5.88 -15.66 0.83
N TYR A 156 -4.64 -16.17 0.82
CA TYR A 156 -3.45 -15.35 0.98
C TYR A 156 -3.31 -14.32 -0.16
N MET A 157 -3.46 -14.75 -1.41
CA MET A 157 -3.35 -13.88 -2.57
C MET A 157 -4.40 -12.76 -2.53
N ASN A 158 -5.66 -13.10 -2.26
CA ASN A 158 -6.75 -12.15 -2.12
C ASN A 158 -6.52 -11.16 -0.97
N LYS A 159 -6.05 -11.64 0.19
CA LYS A 159 -5.68 -10.78 1.32
C LYS A 159 -4.58 -9.77 0.97
N ASN A 160 -3.68 -10.13 0.06
CA ASN A 160 -2.54 -9.30 -0.36
C ASN A 160 -2.74 -8.61 -1.72
N PHE A 161 -3.97 -8.62 -2.26
CA PHE A 161 -4.34 -8.00 -3.52
C PHE A 161 -3.53 -8.53 -4.72
N ILE A 162 -3.15 -9.81 -4.67
CA ILE A 162 -2.49 -10.50 -5.77
C ILE A 162 -3.57 -11.06 -6.70
N PRO A 163 -3.53 -10.80 -8.02
CA PRO A 163 -4.55 -11.31 -8.94
C PRO A 163 -4.58 -12.84 -9.01
N ASP A 164 -5.77 -13.43 -9.02
CA ASP A 164 -5.99 -14.89 -8.89
C ASP A 164 -5.32 -15.75 -9.98
N ASN A 165 -5.13 -15.21 -11.19
CA ASN A 165 -4.60 -15.94 -12.35
C ASN A 165 -3.30 -15.35 -12.92
N ILE A 166 -2.59 -14.54 -12.14
CA ILE A 166 -1.33 -13.94 -12.58
C ILE A 166 -0.22 -14.98 -12.57
N ASP A 167 0.65 -14.97 -13.59
CA ASP A 167 1.92 -15.69 -13.49
C ASP A 167 2.84 -14.94 -12.53
N LEU A 168 3.28 -15.63 -11.47
CA LEU A 168 4.21 -15.10 -10.47
C LEU A 168 5.68 -15.28 -10.88
N SER A 169 5.96 -15.65 -12.13
CA SER A 169 7.32 -15.65 -12.65
C SER A 169 7.90 -14.23 -12.69
N PHE A 170 9.21 -14.10 -12.47
CA PHE A 170 9.88 -12.80 -12.51
C PHE A 170 9.74 -12.09 -13.87
N SER A 171 9.64 -12.84 -14.96
CA SER A 171 9.37 -12.32 -16.31
C SER A 171 8.02 -11.62 -16.46
N ASN A 172 7.08 -11.89 -15.56
CA ASN A 172 5.75 -11.30 -15.58
C ASN A 172 5.59 -10.10 -14.62
N PHE A 173 6.71 -9.58 -14.10
CA PHE A 173 6.71 -8.52 -13.09
C PHE A 173 5.93 -7.27 -13.52
N GLU A 174 6.10 -6.80 -14.76
CA GLU A 174 5.40 -5.62 -15.26
C GLU A 174 3.87 -5.78 -15.25
N GLN A 175 3.38 -6.92 -15.74
CA GLN A 175 1.94 -7.21 -15.74
C GLN A 175 1.42 -7.35 -14.30
N PHE A 176 2.16 -8.04 -13.44
CA PHE A 176 1.82 -8.18 -12.03
C PHE A 176 1.63 -6.83 -11.35
N ILE A 177 2.59 -5.90 -11.54
CA ILE A 177 2.53 -4.57 -10.91
C ILE A 177 1.30 -3.80 -11.37
N LYS A 178 1.02 -3.80 -12.68
CA LYS A 178 -0.14 -3.12 -13.25
C LYS A 178 -1.46 -3.68 -12.69
N GLU A 179 -1.63 -4.99 -12.71
CA GLU A 179 -2.88 -5.61 -12.23
C GLU A 179 -3.07 -5.46 -10.73
N ARG A 180 -2.02 -5.67 -9.94
CA ARG A 180 -2.07 -5.48 -8.49
C ARG A 180 -2.35 -4.03 -8.11
N GLN A 181 -1.75 -3.06 -8.81
CA GLN A 181 -2.01 -1.64 -8.58
C GLN A 181 -3.49 -1.29 -8.80
N LEU A 182 -4.15 -1.85 -9.82
CA LEU A 182 -5.59 -1.65 -10.04
C LEU A 182 -6.44 -2.21 -8.89
N LEU A 183 -6.08 -3.38 -8.35
CA LEU A 183 -6.77 -3.95 -7.20
C LEU A 183 -6.58 -3.09 -5.95
N MET A 184 -5.34 -2.68 -5.67
CA MET A 184 -5.02 -1.80 -4.55
C MET A 184 -5.72 -0.45 -4.65
N LYS A 185 -5.79 0.13 -5.85
CA LYS A 185 -6.44 1.43 -6.10
C LYS A 185 -7.92 1.38 -5.73
N LYS A 186 -8.64 0.33 -6.13
CA LYS A 186 -10.06 0.13 -5.76
C LYS A 186 -10.25 0.09 -4.24
N VAL A 187 -9.31 -0.54 -3.53
CA VAL A 187 -9.36 -0.61 -2.06
C VAL A 187 -9.10 0.75 -1.44
N PHE A 188 -8.10 1.49 -1.94
CA PHE A 188 -7.86 2.86 -1.49
C PHE A 188 -9.07 3.77 -1.73
N GLU A 189 -9.70 3.68 -2.90
CA GLU A 189 -10.93 4.42 -3.20
C GLU A 189 -12.04 4.06 -2.21
N ASN A 190 -12.28 2.77 -1.97
CA ASN A 190 -13.32 2.32 -1.03
C ASN A 190 -13.08 2.72 0.43
N VAL A 191 -11.82 2.90 0.85
CA VAL A 191 -11.46 3.19 2.25
C VAL A 191 -11.29 4.69 2.49
N LEU A 192 -10.86 5.46 1.48
CA LEU A 192 -10.47 6.87 1.62
C LEU A 192 -11.46 7.87 1.02
N LYS A 193 -12.40 7.42 0.20
CA LYS A 193 -13.51 8.23 -0.34
C LYS A 193 -14.82 7.84 0.33
#